data_AF-A0AAU6Z7W1-F1
#
_entry.id   AF-A0AAU6Z7W1-F1
#
_cell.length_a   1.000
_cell.length_b   1.000
_cell.length_c   1.000
_cell.angle_alpha   90.00
_cell.angle_beta   90.00
_cell.angle_gamma   90.00
#
_symmetry.space_group_name_H-M   'P 1'
#
loop_
_entity.id
_entity.type
_entity.pdbx_description
1 polymer ?
#
loop_
_entity_poly.entity_id
_entity_poly.type
_entity_poly.pdbx_seq_one_letter_code
_entity_poly.pdbx_strand_id
1 'polypeptide(L)'
;MTDAYIDAAGIDAPAAEPVPADEWLPAESGARLNPDAEGVTSIIWSTGYGLDFSMLDIPVLDEWNYPRHTRGLTEVTGLYAVGLPWLTKHLSATLSVVGDDAEFVAGHIAAR
;
A
#
# COMPACT_ATOMS: atom_id res chain seq x y z
N MET A 1 -2.18 1.92 12.54
CA MET A 1 -2.76 0.64 13.02
C MET A 1 -3.96 0.96 13.89
N THR A 2 -5.09 0.26 13.73
CA THR A 2 -6.34 0.52 14.44
C THR A 2 -6.19 0.43 15.96
N ASP A 3 -5.45 -0.56 16.46
CA ASP A 3 -5.25 -0.76 17.91
C ASP A 3 -4.53 0.41 18.58
N ALA A 4 -3.46 0.91 17.96
CA ALA A 4 -2.72 2.08 18.45
C ALA A 4 -3.59 3.35 18.53
N TYR A 5 -4.58 3.48 17.65
CA TYR A 5 -5.55 4.58 17.69
C TYR A 5 -6.57 4.39 18.83
N ILE A 6 -7.09 3.17 19.01
CA ILE A 6 -8.02 2.83 20.11
C ILE A 6 -7.39 3.19 21.46
N ASP A 7 -6.13 2.79 21.67
CA ASP A 7 -5.38 3.09 22.89
C ASP A 7 -5.19 4.60 23.08
N ALA A 8 -4.73 5.31 22.05
CA ALA A 8 -4.48 6.75 22.12
C ALA A 8 -5.75 7.57 22.35
N ALA A 9 -6.89 7.11 21.84
CA ALA A 9 -8.19 7.75 21.99
C ALA A 9 -8.93 7.34 23.28
N GLY A 10 -8.41 6.37 24.04
CA GLY A 10 -9.07 5.83 25.23
C GLY A 10 -10.41 5.16 24.92
N ILE A 11 -10.52 4.54 23.74
CA ILE A 11 -11.76 3.87 23.30
C ILE A 11 -11.81 2.49 23.95
N ASP A 12 -12.90 2.19 24.66
CA ASP A 12 -13.19 0.84 25.15
C ASP A 12 -13.79 0.01 23.99
N ALA A 13 -12.91 -0.58 23.19
CA ALA A 13 -13.30 -1.41 22.05
C ALA A 13 -13.44 -2.88 22.46
N PRO A 14 -14.45 -3.61 21.95
CA PRO A 14 -14.55 -5.05 22.18
C PRO A 14 -13.36 -5.78 21.54
N ALA A 15 -13.04 -6.97 22.06
CA ALA A 15 -12.03 -7.82 21.46
C ALA A 15 -12.39 -8.14 20.00
N ALA A 16 -11.37 -8.16 19.13
CA ALA A 16 -11.56 -8.54 17.73
C ALA A 16 -12.15 -9.94 17.63
N GLU A 17 -13.21 -10.08 16.82
CA GLU A 17 -13.74 -11.40 16.49
C GLU A 17 -12.67 -12.21 15.74
N PRO A 18 -12.53 -13.52 16.03
CA PRO A 18 -11.60 -14.36 15.28
C PRO A 18 -11.98 -14.37 13.81
N VAL A 19 -10.98 -14.24 12.94
CA VAL A 19 -11.17 -14.34 11.49
C VAL A 19 -11.75 -15.73 11.20
N PRO A 20 -12.90 -15.84 10.48
CA PRO A 20 -13.45 -17.11 10.09
C PRO A 20 -12.42 -17.93 9.31
N ALA A 21 -12.44 -19.25 9.47
CA ALA A 21 -11.64 -20.11 8.60
C ALA A 21 -12.07 -19.91 7.15
N ASP A 22 -11.10 -19.88 6.24
CA ASP A 22 -11.37 -19.89 4.80
C ASP A 22 -11.87 -21.27 4.36
N GLU A 23 -13.13 -21.59 4.66
CA GLU A 23 -13.76 -22.89 4.36
C GLU A 23 -13.86 -23.20 2.87
N TRP A 24 -13.68 -22.17 2.03
CA TRP A 24 -13.65 -22.27 0.57
C TRP A 24 -12.28 -22.69 0.03
N LEU A 25 -11.20 -22.59 0.83
CA LEU A 25 -9.89 -23.09 0.45
C LEU A 25 -9.88 -24.62 0.57
N PRO A 26 -9.32 -25.35 -0.40
CA PRO A 26 -9.07 -26.78 -0.24
C PRO A 26 -8.27 -27.01 1.05
N ALA A 27 -8.59 -28.09 1.78
CA ALA A 27 -7.92 -28.44 3.05
C ALA A 27 -6.38 -28.57 2.91
N GLU A 28 -5.88 -28.73 1.68
CA GLU A 28 -4.45 -28.77 1.33
C GLU A 28 -3.93 -27.42 0.77
N SER A 29 -4.50 -26.30 1.22
CA SER A 29 -3.93 -24.98 0.98
C SER A 29 -2.52 -24.92 1.58
N GLY A 30 -1.50 -24.85 0.70
CA GLY A 30 -0.09 -24.97 1.06
C GLY A 30 0.63 -26.18 0.44
N ALA A 31 -0.04 -26.97 -0.41
CA ALA A 31 0.58 -28.08 -1.13
C ALA A 31 1.89 -27.65 -1.82
N ARG A 32 2.99 -28.34 -1.47
CA ARG A 32 4.27 -28.21 -2.14
C ARG A 32 4.17 -28.94 -3.47
N LEU A 33 4.18 -28.19 -4.57
CA LEU A 33 4.25 -28.74 -5.91
C LEU A 33 5.71 -29.05 -6.27
N ASN A 34 5.99 -30.24 -6.79
CA ASN A 34 7.24 -30.49 -7.50
C ASN A 34 6.99 -30.23 -9.00
N PRO A 35 7.51 -29.12 -9.57
CA PRO A 35 7.20 -28.75 -10.94
C PRO A 35 7.68 -29.82 -11.95
N ASP A 36 8.80 -30.50 -11.68
CA ASP A 36 9.32 -31.54 -12.57
C ASP A 36 8.44 -32.79 -12.58
N ALA A 37 7.98 -33.22 -11.39
CA ALA A 37 7.12 -34.40 -11.25
C ALA A 37 5.74 -34.18 -11.90
N GLU A 38 5.29 -32.93 -11.93
CA GLU A 38 3.97 -32.52 -12.43
C GLU A 38 4.04 -32.02 -13.90
N GLY A 39 5.22 -32.07 -14.52
CA GLY A 39 5.40 -31.66 -15.92
C GLY A 39 5.20 -30.16 -16.16
N VAL A 40 5.36 -29.32 -15.15
CA VAL A 40 5.28 -27.85 -15.27
C VAL A 40 6.56 -27.33 -15.92
N THR A 41 6.44 -26.82 -17.15
CA THR A 41 7.58 -26.34 -17.95
C THR A 41 7.82 -24.84 -17.85
N SER A 42 6.90 -24.09 -17.23
CA SER A 42 6.98 -22.63 -17.15
C SER A 42 6.22 -22.10 -15.93
N ILE A 43 6.77 -21.06 -15.31
CA ILE A 43 6.15 -20.33 -14.20
C ILE A 43 6.06 -18.87 -14.60
N ILE A 44 4.84 -18.30 -14.54
CA ILE A 44 4.61 -16.87 -14.80
C ILE A 44 4.34 -16.20 -13.45
N TRP A 45 5.22 -15.28 -13.07
CA TRP A 45 5.08 -14.51 -11.84
C TRP A 45 4.22 -13.27 -12.09
N SER A 46 2.93 -13.36 -11.77
CA SER A 46 1.98 -12.24 -11.82
C SER A 46 1.76 -11.60 -10.44
N THR A 47 2.82 -11.48 -9.65
CA THR A 47 2.78 -11.02 -8.24
C THR A 47 2.99 -9.51 -8.07
N GLY A 48 2.84 -8.74 -9.15
CA GLY A 48 2.98 -7.28 -9.12
C GLY A 48 4.43 -6.79 -9.26
N TYR A 49 4.67 -5.57 -8.77
CA TYR A 49 5.96 -4.87 -8.81
C TYR A 49 6.21 -4.14 -7.48
N GLY A 50 7.47 -3.88 -7.15
CA GLY A 50 7.85 -3.00 -6.05
C GLY A 50 8.02 -1.55 -6.53
N LEU A 51 7.79 -0.58 -5.63
CA LEU A 51 8.11 0.82 -5.90
C LEU A 51 9.61 1.04 -5.74
N ASP A 52 10.25 1.63 -6.75
CA ASP A 52 11.68 1.97 -6.72
C ASP A 52 11.86 3.46 -6.44
N PHE A 53 12.36 3.76 -5.24
CA PHE A 53 12.71 5.10 -4.79
C PHE A 53 14.22 5.28 -4.60
N SER A 54 15.05 4.40 -5.20
CA SER A 54 16.52 4.42 -5.05
C SER A 54 17.17 5.74 -5.50
N MET A 55 16.50 6.52 -6.34
CA MET A 55 16.94 7.86 -6.74
C MET A 55 16.77 8.92 -5.64
N LEU A 56 15.96 8.66 -4.61
CA LEU A 56 15.72 9.60 -3.51
C LEU A 56 16.77 9.41 -2.41
N ASP A 57 17.81 10.25 -2.41
CA ASP A 57 18.78 10.33 -1.30
C ASP A 57 18.27 11.29 -0.19
N ILE A 58 17.03 11.07 0.26
CA ILE A 58 16.34 11.89 1.24
C ILE A 58 15.55 10.97 2.18
N PRO A 59 15.62 11.15 3.52
CA PRO A 59 14.98 10.25 4.49
C PRO A 59 13.45 10.46 4.60
N VAL A 60 12.74 10.32 3.48
CA VAL A 60 11.28 10.52 3.38
C VAL A 60 10.49 9.20 3.41
N LEU A 61 11.16 8.07 3.22
CA LEU A 61 10.53 6.75 3.16
C LEU A 61 10.33 6.16 4.56
N ASP A 62 9.21 5.49 4.78
CA ASP A 62 8.91 4.69 5.97
C ASP A 62 9.51 3.27 5.90
N GLU A 63 9.23 2.44 6.90
CA GLU A 63 9.69 1.05 6.97
C GLU A 63 9.17 0.14 5.84
N TRP A 64 8.15 0.58 5.10
CA TRP A 64 7.56 -0.13 3.96
C TRP A 64 8.09 0.37 2.61
N ASN A 65 9.16 1.18 2.61
CA ASN A 65 9.68 1.84 1.41
C ASN A 65 8.64 2.77 0.76
N TYR A 66 7.77 3.38 1.57
CA TYR A 66 6.71 4.27 1.12
C TYR A 66 6.95 5.72 1.57
N PRO A 67 6.74 6.74 0.72
CA PRO A 67 6.93 8.13 1.15
C PRO A 67 5.93 8.51 2.24
N ARG A 68 6.44 9.01 3.38
CA ARG A 68 5.58 9.60 4.42
C ARG A 68 4.95 10.87 3.88
N HIS A 69 3.63 10.89 3.81
CA HIS A 69 2.87 12.03 3.29
C HIS A 69 1.48 12.16 3.92
N THR A 70 0.90 13.36 3.80
CA THR A 70 -0.55 13.57 3.98
C THR A 70 -1.14 14.04 2.66
N ARG A 71 -1.96 13.21 2.00
CA ARG A 71 -2.56 13.51 0.68
C ARG A 71 -1.53 13.96 -0.38
N GLY A 72 -0.38 13.30 -0.44
CA GLY A 72 0.71 13.63 -1.37
C GLY A 72 1.66 14.76 -0.92
N LEU A 73 1.38 15.44 0.19
CA LEU A 73 2.31 16.39 0.82
C LEU A 73 3.29 15.64 1.70
N THR A 74 4.57 15.57 1.31
CA THR A 74 5.58 14.92 2.16
C THR A 74 6.02 15.81 3.31
N GLU A 75 6.70 15.23 4.31
CA GLU A 75 7.33 15.98 5.40
C GLU A 75 8.47 16.90 4.91
N VAL A 76 9.01 16.62 3.71
CA VAL A 76 10.08 17.40 3.08
C VAL A 76 9.46 18.51 2.25
N THR A 77 9.70 19.76 2.65
CA THR A 77 9.17 20.92 1.95
C THR A 77 9.66 20.96 0.50
N GLY A 78 8.72 21.03 -0.45
CA GLY A 78 9.01 21.07 -1.88
C GLY A 78 9.02 19.69 -2.56
N LEU A 79 8.91 18.60 -1.78
CA LEU A 79 8.76 17.24 -2.30
C LEU A 79 7.31 16.77 -2.13
N TYR A 80 6.74 16.25 -3.22
CA TYR A 80 5.34 15.82 -3.30
C TYR A 80 5.26 14.42 -3.92
N ALA A 81 4.21 13.67 -3.56
CA ALA A 81 3.90 12.36 -4.11
C ALA A 81 2.56 12.39 -4.85
N VAL A 82 2.52 11.83 -6.06
CA VAL A 82 1.33 11.67 -6.89
C VAL A 82 1.38 10.31 -7.58
N GLY A 83 0.22 9.69 -7.81
CA GLY A 83 0.13 8.41 -8.52
C GLY A 83 0.54 7.18 -7.68
N LEU A 84 0.65 7.34 -6.37
CA LEU A 84 0.82 6.21 -5.44
C LEU A 84 -0.55 5.73 -4.91
N PRO A 85 -0.68 4.48 -4.45
CA PRO A 85 -1.87 4.04 -3.72
C PRO A 85 -2.12 4.92 -2.48
N TRP A 86 -3.33 4.90 -1.93
CA TRP A 86 -3.60 5.49 -0.60
C TRP A 86 -3.13 6.96 -0.40
N LEU A 87 -3.14 7.79 -1.45
CA LEU A 87 -2.92 9.24 -1.29
C LEU A 87 -4.13 9.87 -0.61
N THR A 88 -5.14 10.29 -1.38
CA THR A 88 -6.47 10.60 -0.84
C THR A 88 -7.37 9.37 -0.87
N LYS A 89 -7.15 8.41 -1.79
CA LYS A 89 -7.98 7.21 -1.98
C LYS A 89 -7.10 5.99 -2.21
N HIS A 90 -7.63 4.79 -1.96
CA HIS A 90 -6.93 3.54 -2.31
C HIS A 90 -6.53 3.50 -3.80
N LEU A 91 -7.44 3.91 -4.69
CA LEU A 91 -7.27 3.87 -6.14
C LEU A 91 -6.45 5.05 -6.73
N SER A 92 -5.81 5.86 -5.90
CA SER A 92 -5.01 7.02 -6.33
C SER A 92 -3.89 6.69 -7.32
N ALA A 93 -3.45 5.43 -7.40
CA ALA A 93 -2.48 4.96 -8.39
C ALA A 93 -3.06 4.67 -9.79
N THR A 94 -4.37 4.89 -10.01
CA THR A 94 -5.03 4.57 -11.27
C THR A 94 -5.28 5.82 -12.11
N LEU A 95 -5.15 5.70 -13.43
CA LEU A 95 -5.36 6.81 -14.36
C LEU A 95 -6.73 7.48 -14.22
N SER A 96 -7.77 6.72 -13.89
CA SER A 96 -9.14 7.25 -13.75
C SER A 96 -9.37 8.03 -12.46
N VAL A 97 -8.50 7.91 -11.45
CA VAL A 97 -8.74 8.46 -10.10
C VAL A 97 -7.64 9.43 -9.66
N VAL A 98 -6.44 9.35 -10.24
CA VAL A 98 -5.28 10.19 -9.89
C VAL A 98 -5.52 11.69 -10.05
N GLY A 99 -6.51 12.09 -10.85
CA GLY A 99 -6.82 13.50 -11.14
C GLY A 99 -7.03 14.36 -9.90
N ASP A 100 -7.82 13.88 -8.92
CA ASP A 100 -8.12 14.63 -7.70
C ASP A 100 -6.85 14.88 -6.85
N ASP A 101 -5.94 13.91 -6.77
CA ASP A 101 -4.67 14.04 -6.05
C ASP A 101 -3.73 14.99 -6.77
N ALA A 102 -3.65 14.90 -8.11
CA ALA A 102 -2.84 15.77 -8.93
C ALA A 102 -3.30 17.23 -8.84
N GLU A 103 -4.62 17.48 -8.89
CA GLU A 103 -5.21 18.80 -8.75
C GLU A 103 -4.90 19.39 -7.35
N PHE A 104 -5.06 18.60 -6.29
CA PHE A 104 -4.73 19.02 -4.94
C PHE A 104 -3.26 19.41 -4.78
N VAL A 105 -2.34 18.55 -5.24
CA VAL A 105 -0.89 18.82 -5.16
C VAL A 105 -0.50 20.03 -6.00
N ALA A 106 -1.00 20.14 -7.24
CA ALA A 106 -0.75 21.28 -8.10
C ALA A 106 -1.26 22.59 -7.50
N GLY A 107 -2.46 22.58 -6.93
CA GLY A 107 -3.03 23.73 -6.22
C GLY A 107 -2.18 24.17 -5.03
N HIS A 108 -1.68 23.21 -4.25
CA HIS A 108 -0.75 23.52 -3.16
C HIS A 108 0.57 24.11 -3.66
N ILE A 109 1.12 23.60 -4.77
CA ILE A 109 2.35 24.14 -5.38
C ILE A 109 2.13 25.59 -5.85
N ALA A 110 1.00 25.86 -6.52
CA ALA A 110 0.69 27.18 -7.07
C ALA A 110 0.41 28.26 -6.00
N ALA A 111 0.04 27.85 -4.79
CA ALA A 111 -0.24 28.75 -3.67
C ALA A 111 1.00 29.13 -2.83
N ARG A 112 2.20 28.65 -3.19
CA ARG A 112 3.48 29.00 -2.53
C ARG A 112 4.11 30.22 -3.16
#